data_AF-A0A5K1E1R3-F1
#
_entry.id   AF-A0A5K1E1R3-F1
#
_cell.length_a   1.000
_cell.length_b   1.000
_cell.length_c   1.000
_cell.angle_alpha   90.00
_cell.angle_beta   90.00
_cell.angle_gamma   90.00
#
_symmetry.space_group_name_H-M   'P 1'
#
loop_
_entity.id
_entity.type
_entity.pdbx_description
1 polymer ?
#
loop_
_entity_poly.entity_id
_entity_poly.type
_entity_poly.pdbx_seq_one_letter_code
_entity_poly.pdbx_strand_id
1 'polypeptide(L)' 'VVRRNYTRLCHSKPIVTVNGLFPGPILYAREDDNVLVKVTNHVNYNVTIH' A
#
# COMPACT_ATOMS: atom_id res chain seq x y z
N VAL A 1 -4.62 -2.96 -2.71
CA VAL A 1 -3.72 -3.53 -1.68
C VAL A 1 -3.43 -4.98 -2.05
N VAL A 2 -2.15 -5.37 -2.10
CA VAL A 2 -1.69 -6.71 -2.51
C VAL A 2 -0.60 -7.24 -1.58
N ARG A 3 -0.33 -8.55 -1.62
CA ARG A 3 0.80 -9.16 -0.90
C ARG A 3 1.99 -9.33 -1.84
N ARG A 4 3.19 -8.89 -1.44
CA ARG A 4 4.44 -9.04 -2.20
C ARG A 4 5.60 -9.44 -1.27
N ASN A 5 6.53 -10.25 -1.76
CA ASN A 5 7.76 -10.56 -1.03
C ASN A 5 8.69 -9.35 -1.04
N TYR A 6 9.19 -8.97 0.13
CA TYR A 6 10.17 -7.91 0.30
C TYR A 6 11.39 -8.45 1.04
N THR A 7 12.58 -8.12 0.55
CA THR A 7 13.85 -8.57 1.09
C THR A 7 14.55 -7.42 1.79
N ARG A 8 14.92 -7.62 3.05
CA ARG A 8 15.71 -6.66 3.82
C ARG A 8 16.61 -7.43 4.79
N LEU A 9 17.86 -6.98 4.95
CA LEU A 9 18.86 -7.63 5.81
C LEU A 9 19.00 -9.13 5.51
N CYS A 10 19.06 -9.51 4.22
CA CYS A 10 19.15 -10.91 3.75
C CYS A 10 17.94 -11.81 4.12
N HIS A 11 16.83 -11.25 4.60
CA HIS A 11 15.60 -11.99 4.88
C HIS A 11 14.45 -11.55 3.97
N SER A 12 13.80 -12.51 3.33
CA SER A 12 12.63 -12.30 2.48
C SER A 12 11.35 -12.69 3.23
N LYS A 13 10.39 -11.77 3.30
CA LYS A 13 9.08 -12.03 3.92
C LYS A 13 7.96 -11.43 3.06
N PRO A 14 6.79 -12.08 2.97
CA PRO A 14 5.62 -11.48 2.35
C PRO A 14 5.10 -10.33 3.22
N ILE A 15 4.97 -9.15 2.63
CA ILE A 15 4.40 -7.96 3.27
C ILE A 15 3.20 -7.43 2.48
N VAL A 16 2.38 -6.63 3.13
CA VAL A 16 1.28 -5.89 2.48
C VAL A 16 1.84 -4.65 1.81
N THR A 17 1.44 -4.42 0.57
CA THR A 17 1.86 -3.25 -0.19
C THR A 17 0.68 -2.58 -0.89
N VAL A 18 0.82 -1.29 -1.15
CA VAL A 18 -0.14 -0.51 -1.94
C VAL A 18 0.36 -0.55 -3.38
N ASN A 19 -0.45 -1.07 -4.29
CA ASN A 19 -0.11 -1.25 -5.70
C ASN A 19 1.22 -1.99 -5.95
N GLY A 20 1.62 -2.89 -5.05
CA GLY A 20 2.87 -3.65 -5.16
C GLY A 20 4.11 -2.92 -4.66
N LEU A 21 3.99 -1.66 -4.22
CA LEU A 21 5.10 -0.80 -3.84
C LEU A 21 5.28 -0.72 -2.32
N PHE A 22 6.54 -0.74 -1.89
CA PHE A 22 6.94 -0.52 -0.51
C PHE A 22 8.20 0.38 -0.46
N PRO A 23 8.12 1.59 0.13
CA PRO A 23 6.91 2.26 0.63
C PRO A 23 5.83 2.42 -0.46
N GLY A 24 4.57 2.62 -0.05
CA GLY A 24 3.48 2.86 -0.99
C GLY A 24 3.69 4.14 -1.83
N PRO A 25 2.89 4.34 -2.89
CA PRO A 25 2.99 5.54 -3.71
C PRO A 25 2.68 6.80 -2.87
N ILE A 26 3.39 7.88 -3.19
CA ILE A 26 3.17 9.20 -2.57
C ILE A 26 1.96 9.84 -3.23
N LEU A 27 1.07 10.38 -2.41
CA LEU A 27 -0.04 11.21 -2.87
C LEU A 27 0.36 12.68 -2.79
N TYR A 28 0.18 13.41 -3.88
CA TYR A 28 0.39 14.86 -3.94
C TYR A 28 -0.98 15.54 -4.02
N ALA A 29 -1.22 16.50 -3.13
CA ALA A 29 -2.41 17.32 -3.09
C ALA A 29 -2.02 18.73 -2.63
N ARG A 30 -2.85 19.72 -2.96
CA ARG A 30 -2.73 21.10 -2.51
C ARG A 30 -3.83 21.41 -1.50
N GLU A 31 -3.74 22.57 -0.87
CA GLU A 31 -4.83 23.11 -0.06
C GLU A 31 -6.11 23.16 -0.91
N ASP A 32 -7.24 22.82 -0.28
CA ASP A 32 -8.58 22.71 -0.88
C ASP A 32 -8.80 21.60 -1.94
N ASP A 33 -7.82 20.73 -2.18
CA ASP A 33 -8.03 19.56 -3.05
C ASP A 33 -8.87 18.46 -2.36
N ASN A 34 -9.86 17.93 -3.08
CA ASN A 34 -10.57 16.72 -2.68
C ASN A 34 -10.01 15.50 -3.42
N VAL A 35 -9.43 14.57 -2.67
CA VAL A 35 -8.78 13.39 -3.24
C VAL A 35 -9.66 12.16 -3.05
N LEU A 36 -10.15 11.60 -4.16
CA LEU A 36 -10.88 10.33 -4.16
C LEU A 36 -9.92 9.16 -4.34
N VAL A 37 -9.76 8.33 -3.30
CA VAL A 37 -8.96 7.10 -3.36
C VAL A 37 -9.86 5.87 -3.35
N LYS A 38 -9.94 5.14 -4.46
CA LYS A 38 -10.62 3.85 -4.52
C LYS A 38 -9.68 2.75 -4.02
N VAL A 39 -10.04 2.14 -2.90
CA VAL A 39 -9.26 1.05 -2.30
C VAL A 39 -9.88 -0.29 -2.64
N THR A 40 -9.11 -1.17 -3.29
CA THR A 40 -9.48 -2.58 -3.48
C THR A 40 -8.54 -3.46 -2.66
N ASN A 41 -9.11 -4.30 -1.79
CA ASN A 41 -8.35 -5.24 -0.97
C ASN A 41 -8.20 -6.59 -1.69
N HIS A 42 -6.98 -6.97 -2.06
CA HIS A 42 -6.64 -8.28 -2.63
C HIS A 42 -5.88 -9.18 -1.64
N VAL A 43 -5.92 -8.87 -0.34
CA VAL A 43 -5.40 -9.76 0.71
C VAL A 43 -6.55 -10.38 1.49
N ASN A 44 -6.29 -11.52 2.11
CA ASN A 44 -7.32 -12.38 2.71
C ASN A 44 -7.81 -11.91 4.10
N TYR A 45 -7.39 -10.74 4.57
CA TYR A 45 -7.76 -10.18 5.87
C TYR A 45 -8.21 -8.75 5.73
N ASN A 46 -8.94 -8.28 6.74
CA ASN A 46 -9.49 -6.93 6.78
C ASN A 46 -8.38 -5.88 6.86
N VAL A 47 -8.54 -4.80 6.11
CA VAL A 47 -7.57 -3.69 6.02
C VAL A 47 -8.32 -2.37 6.02
N THR A 48 -7.77 -1.39 6.74
CA THR A 48 -8.15 0.03 6.70
C THR A 48 -6.93 0.86 6.37
N ILE A 49 -7.12 2.05 5.78
CA ILE A 49 -6.05 3.02 5.47
C ILE A 49 -6.38 4.31 6.21
N HIS A 50 -5.40 4.87 6.93
CA HIS A 50 -5.49 6.14 7.64
C HIS A 50 -4.38 7.07 7.14
#